data_AF-T1I9G9-F1
#
_entry.id   AF-T1I9G9-F1
#
_cell.length_a   1.000
_cell.length_b   1.000
_cell.length_c   1.000
_cell.angle_alpha   90.00
_cell.angle_beta   90.00
_cell.angle_gamma   90.00
#
_symmetry.space_group_name_H-M   'P 1'
#
loop_
_entity.id
_entity.type
_entity.pdbx_description
1 polymer ?
#
loop_
_entity_poly.entity_id
_entity_poly.type
_entity_poly.pdbx_seq_one_letter_code
_entity_poly.pdbx_strand_id
1 'polypeptide(L)'
;MENGAKGCEVVVSGKLRGQRAKSMKFVDGLMIHSGDPCNDYVDTATRHVLLRQGVLGIKVKIMLPYDPSGKMGPKHPLPDNVCVVGPKEETTTASVGPISEAKPHIKDDRPVALNL
;
A
#
# COMPACT_ATOMS: atom_id res chain seq x y z
N MET A 1 -1.63 3.20 -16.14
CA MET A 1 -2.24 3.08 -14.79
C MET A 1 -2.96 1.76 -14.55
N GLU A 2 -3.37 1.03 -15.59
CA GLU A 2 -4.22 -0.17 -15.47
C GLU A 2 -3.65 -1.30 -14.58
N ASN A 3 -2.33 -1.37 -14.41
CA ASN A 3 -1.68 -2.33 -13.50
C ASN A 3 -1.70 -1.91 -12.01
N GLY A 4 -2.49 -0.89 -11.63
CA GLY A 4 -2.69 -0.51 -10.23
C GLY A 4 -1.58 0.33 -9.60
N ALA A 5 -0.70 0.93 -10.42
CA ALA A 5 0.26 1.92 -9.92
C ALA A 5 -0.47 3.20 -9.48
N LYS A 6 -0.07 3.80 -8.34
CA LYS A 6 -0.66 5.05 -7.83
C LYS A 6 -0.33 6.27 -8.69
N GLY A 7 0.82 6.22 -9.37
CA GLY A 7 1.21 7.24 -10.32
C GLY A 7 2.47 6.85 -11.08
N CYS A 8 2.72 7.58 -12.17
CA CYS A 8 3.84 7.36 -13.06
C CYS A 8 4.36 8.70 -13.57
N GLU A 9 5.68 8.83 -13.64
CA GLU A 9 6.37 9.96 -14.25
C GLU A 9 7.35 9.42 -15.30
N VAL A 10 7.13 9.77 -16.57
CA VAL A 10 8.01 9.40 -17.68
C VAL A 10 8.66 10.66 -18.24
N VAL A 11 9.98 10.72 -18.19
CA VAL A 11 10.78 11.79 -18.75
C VAL A 11 11.54 11.25 -19.96
N VAL A 12 11.25 11.80 -21.13
CA VAL A 12 11.98 11.53 -22.36
C VAL A 12 12.85 12.74 -22.68
N SER A 13 14.16 12.56 -22.66
CA SER A 13 15.14 13.62 -22.90
C SER A 13 16.01 13.31 -24.12
N GLY A 14 16.35 14.35 -24.89
CA GLY A 14 17.29 14.25 -26.00
C GLY A 14 16.87 15.05 -27.23
N LYS A 15 17.45 14.73 -28.38
CA LYS A 15 17.17 15.41 -29.66
C LYS A 15 15.89 14.83 -30.27
N LEU A 16 14.75 15.45 -29.98
CA LEU A 16 13.44 14.95 -30.42
C LEU A 16 13.07 15.37 -31.85
N ARG A 17 12.98 16.68 -32.11
CA ARG A 17 12.60 17.23 -33.43
C ARG A 17 13.58 18.27 -33.98
N GLY A 18 14.69 18.52 -33.29
CA GLY A 18 15.68 19.52 -33.69
C GLY A 18 17.06 19.24 -33.10
N GLN A 19 18.04 20.06 -33.48
CA GLN A 19 19.44 19.88 -33.05
C GLN A 19 19.65 20.10 -31.54
N ARG A 20 18.78 20.91 -30.92
CA ARG A 20 18.82 21.18 -29.48
C ARG A 20 18.06 20.09 -28.72
N ALA A 21 18.65 19.63 -27.61
CA ALA A 21 17.98 18.71 -26.71
C ALA A 21 16.74 19.35 -26.09
N LYS A 22 15.67 18.56 -25.95
CA LYS A 22 14.45 18.89 -25.23
C LYS A 22 14.08 17.74 -24.30
N SER A 23 13.38 18.06 -23.23
CA SER A 23 12.85 17.07 -22.28
C SER A 23 11.35 17.18 -22.25
N MET A 24 10.66 16.08 -22.51
CA MET A 24 9.22 15.95 -22.35
C MET A 24 8.96 15.18 -21.07
N LYS A 25 8.17 15.77 -20.18
CA LYS A 25 7.76 15.18 -18.92
C LYS A 25 6.28 14.82 -19.01
N PHE A 26 5.97 13.54 -18.88
CA PHE A 26 4.62 13.02 -18.79
C PHE A 26 4.41 12.57 -17.36
N VAL A 27 3.42 13.13 -16.68
CA VAL A 27 3.08 12.78 -15.30
C VAL A 27 1.62 12.41 -15.26
N ASP A 28 1.32 11.34 -14.57
CA ASP A 28 -0.05 10.89 -14.33
C ASP A 28 -0.16 10.31 -12.92
N GLY A 29 -1.19 10.70 -12.17
CA GLY A 29 -1.43 10.27 -10.79
C GLY A 29 -0.56 10.97 -9.74
N LEU A 30 -0.43 10.30 -8.58
CA LEU A 30 0.35 10.81 -7.44
C LEU A 30 1.81 10.39 -7.57
N MET A 31 2.74 11.32 -7.35
CA MET A 31 4.16 11.05 -7.32
C MET A 31 4.82 11.82 -6.18
N ILE A 32 5.54 11.11 -5.32
CA ILE A 32 6.34 11.70 -4.24
C ILE A 32 7.78 11.92 -4.69
N HIS A 33 8.40 13.02 -4.26
CA HIS A 33 9.77 13.39 -4.65
C HIS A 33 10.72 13.57 -3.46
N SER A 34 10.19 13.64 -2.23
CA SER A 34 10.96 13.92 -1.01
C SER A 34 10.68 12.90 0.10
N GLY A 35 11.64 12.76 1.03
CA GLY A 35 11.55 11.89 2.19
C GLY A 35 11.97 10.45 1.91
N ASP A 36 12.09 9.67 2.99
CA ASP A 36 12.46 8.25 2.91
C ASP A 36 11.44 7.37 2.16
N PRO A 37 10.11 7.65 2.18
CA PRO A 37 9.15 6.89 1.39
C PRO A 37 9.44 6.87 -0.11
N CYS A 38 10.21 7.83 -0.64
CA CYS A 38 10.63 7.79 -2.04
C CYS A 38 11.50 6.57 -2.37
N ASN A 39 12.32 6.09 -1.44
CA ASN A 39 13.20 4.95 -1.68
C ASN A 39 12.41 3.64 -1.77
N ASP A 40 11.38 3.50 -0.94
CA ASP A 40 10.58 2.28 -0.87
C ASP A 40 9.43 2.26 -1.88
N TYR A 41 8.76 3.40 -2.09
CA TYR A 41 7.57 3.48 -2.93
C TYR A 41 7.85 3.83 -4.39
N VAL A 42 8.97 4.48 -4.71
CA VAL A 42 9.23 4.95 -6.08
C VAL A 42 10.33 4.14 -6.72
N ASP A 43 9.93 3.23 -7.61
CA ASP A 43 10.89 2.54 -8.47
C ASP A 43 11.28 3.46 -9.64
N THR A 44 12.59 3.61 -9.86
CA THR A 44 13.14 4.48 -10.90
C THR A 44 14.04 3.68 -11.83
N ALA A 45 13.75 3.72 -13.13
CA ALA A 45 14.57 3.12 -14.16
C ALA A 45 15.00 4.17 -15.20
N THR A 46 16.30 4.20 -15.51
CA THR A 46 16.86 5.00 -16.60
C THR A 46 17.43 4.10 -17.69
N ARG A 47 17.06 4.36 -18.94
CA ARG A 47 17.57 3.64 -20.11
C ARG A 47 17.88 4.59 -21.24
N HIS A 48 18.77 4.14 -22.12
CA HIS A 48 19.22 4.90 -23.28
C HIS A 48 18.77 4.17 -24.55
N VAL A 49 18.24 4.93 -25.50
CA VAL A 49 17.83 4.41 -26.80
C VAL A 49 18.67 5.08 -27.88
N LEU A 50 19.33 4.27 -28.69
CA LEU A 50 20.12 4.73 -29.83
C LEU A 50 19.20 4.96 -31.03
N LEU A 51 19.20 6.20 -31.54
CA LEU A 51 18.54 6.57 -32.79
C LEU A 51 19.59 7.15 -33.74
N ARG A 52 19.25 7.24 -35.04
CA ARG A 52 20.15 7.81 -36.05
C ARG A 52 20.56 9.27 -35.73
N GLN A 53 19.70 10.04 -35.06
CA GLN A 53 20.00 11.43 -34.68
C GLN A 53 20.85 11.58 -33.41
N GLY A 54 21.12 10.47 -32.69
CA GLY A 54 21.82 10.43 -31.43
C GLY A 54 21.13 9.55 -30.39
N VAL A 55 21.49 9.72 -29.11
CA VAL A 55 20.92 8.94 -28.01
C VAL A 55 19.77 9.70 -27.36
N LEU A 56 18.64 9.03 -27.12
CA LEU A 56 17.58 9.50 -26.24
C LEU A 56 17.71 8.86 -24.86
N GLY A 57 17.50 9.66 -23.81
CA GLY A 57 17.37 9.19 -22.44
C GLY A 57 15.90 9.02 -22.09
N ILE A 58 15.55 7.88 -21.51
CA ILE A 58 14.23 7.61 -20.95
C ILE A 58 14.42 7.37 -19.45
N LYS A 59 13.78 8.18 -18.62
CA LYS A 59 13.67 7.97 -17.18
C LYS A 59 12.21 7.70 -16.85
N VAL A 60 11.93 6.55 -16.27
CA VAL A 60 10.61 6.16 -15.78
C VAL A 60 10.67 6.11 -14.26
N LYS A 61 9.69 6.72 -13.60
CA LYS A 61 9.43 6.60 -12.17
C LYS A 61 8.02 6.05 -11.98
N ILE A 62 7.87 5.00 -11.18
CA ILE A 62 6.59 4.37 -10.90
C ILE A 62 6.38 4.40 -9.39
N MET A 63 5.27 4.99 -8.95
CA MET A 63 4.85 4.95 -7.55
C MET A 63 4.03 3.68 -7.31
N LEU A 64 4.58 2.78 -6.51
CA LEU A 64 3.99 1.50 -6.14
C LEU A 64 2.76 1.72 -5.24
N PRO A 65 1.72 0.85 -5.32
CA PRO A 65 0.63 0.87 -4.37
C PRO A 65 1.09 0.36 -3.00
N TYR A 66 0.37 0.77 -1.95
CA TYR A 66 0.54 0.19 -0.62
C TYR A 66 -0.14 -1.18 -0.58
N ASP A 67 0.59 -2.22 -0.19
CA ASP A 67 0.07 -3.58 -0.03
C ASP A 67 0.55 -4.17 1.30
N PRO A 68 -0.35 -4.47 2.26
CA PRO A 68 0.04 -5.06 3.54
C PRO A 68 0.68 -6.45 3.39
N SER A 69 0.43 -7.15 2.28
CA SER A 69 1.04 -8.45 1.99
C SER A 69 2.49 -8.33 1.51
N GLY A 70 2.89 -7.16 1.01
CA GLY A 70 4.23 -6.89 0.52
C GLY A 70 4.58 -7.56 -0.81
N LYS A 71 3.60 -7.96 -1.62
CA LYS A 71 3.87 -8.64 -2.90
C LYS A 71 4.10 -7.64 -4.04
N MET A 72 3.28 -6.59 -4.08
CA MET A 72 3.31 -5.60 -5.16
C MET A 72 3.85 -4.23 -4.73
N GLY A 73 4.08 -4.02 -3.44
CA GLY A 73 4.60 -2.76 -2.92
C GLY A 73 4.98 -2.83 -1.44
N PRO A 74 5.35 -1.69 -0.85
CA PRO A 74 5.82 -1.63 0.53
C PRO A 74 4.75 -2.02 1.55
N LYS A 75 5.19 -2.72 2.61
CA LYS A 75 4.35 -3.13 3.75
C LYS A 75 4.05 -2.00 4.72
N HIS A 76 4.91 -0.99 4.78
CA HIS A 76 4.73 0.16 5.65
C HIS A 76 3.90 1.20 4.92
N PRO A 77 2.79 1.70 5.50
CA PRO A 77 2.00 2.75 4.88
C PRO A 77 2.79 4.07 4.83
N LEU A 78 2.33 5.00 4.00
CA LEU A 78 2.87 6.36 4.00
C LEU A 78 2.70 6.97 5.40
N PRO A 79 3.69 7.75 5.87
CA PRO A 79 3.69 8.29 7.24
C PRO A 79 2.50 9.22 7.50
N ASP A 80 1.99 9.86 6.45
CA ASP A 80 0.88 10.81 6.54
C ASP A 80 -0.49 10.13 6.43
N ASN A 81 -0.53 8.84 6.08
CA ASN A 81 -1.77 8.10 5.88
C ASN A 81 -2.25 7.44 7.18
N VAL A 82 -3.07 8.17 7.95
CA VAL A 82 -3.71 7.67 9.18
C VAL A 82 -5.07 7.04 8.87
N CYS A 83 -5.24 5.75 9.14
CA CYS A 83 -6.53 5.07 9.02
C CYS A 83 -7.30 5.14 10.35
N VAL A 84 -8.31 6.01 10.41
CA VAL A 84 -9.21 6.08 11.56
C VAL A 84 -10.29 5.00 11.40
N VAL A 85 -10.25 4.00 12.27
CA VAL A 85 -11.27 2.95 12.28
C VAL A 85 -12.53 3.51 12.93
N GLY A 86 -13.68 3.32 12.29
CA GLY A 86 -14.97 3.70 12.85
C GLY A 86 -15.20 3.01 14.20
N PRO A 87 -15.81 3.69 15.18
CA PRO A 87 -16.15 3.07 16.45
C PRO A 87 -16.98 1.81 16.20
N LYS A 88 -16.70 0.74 16.93
CA LYS A 88 -17.52 -0.46 16.89
C LYS A 88 -18.91 -0.08 17.41
N GLU A 89 -19.96 -0.57 16.75
CA GLU A 89 -21.31 -0.44 17.28
C GLU A 89 -21.39 -1.24 18.58
N GLU A 90 -21.36 -0.53 19.71
CA GLU A 90 -21.73 -1.11 20.99
C GLU A 90 -23.23 -1.32 20.97
N THR A 91 -23.68 -2.59 21.02
CA THR A 91 -25.07 -2.90 21.38
C THR A 91 -25.30 -2.34 22.77
N THR A 92 -25.94 -1.19 22.87
CA THR A 92 -26.38 -0.61 24.13
C THR A 92 -27.24 -1.64 24.85
N THR A 93 -26.72 -2.24 25.92
CA THR A 93 -27.47 -3.08 26.86
C THR A 93 -28.41 -2.19 27.70
N ALA A 94 -29.26 -1.40 27.03
CA ALA A 94 -30.19 -0.46 27.67
C ALA A 94 -31.62 -1.02 27.79
N SER A 95 -31.93 -2.19 27.21
CA SER A 95 -33.29 -2.76 27.21
C SER A 95 -33.43 -4.15 27.84
N VAL A 96 -32.36 -4.72 28.39
CA VAL A 96 -32.43 -5.96 29.19
C VAL A 96 -31.72 -5.67 30.50
N GLY A 97 -32.36 -5.95 31.64
CA GLY A 97 -31.78 -5.78 32.97
C GLY A 97 -30.45 -6.53 33.15
N PRO A 98 -29.77 -6.42 34.30
CA PRO A 98 -28.44 -6.99 34.48
C PRO A 98 -28.46 -8.50 34.19
N ILE A 99 -27.82 -8.91 33.08
CA ILE A 99 -27.63 -10.32 32.75
C ILE A 99 -26.32 -10.79 33.40
N SER A 100 -26.41 -11.82 34.24
CA SER A 100 -25.24 -12.54 34.72
C SER A 100 -24.84 -13.57 33.67
N GLU A 101 -23.68 -13.39 33.03
CA GLU A 101 -23.07 -14.44 32.22
C GLU A 101 -22.60 -15.58 33.14
N ALA A 102 -23.48 -16.52 33.43
CA ALA A 102 -23.10 -17.76 34.11
C ALA A 102 -22.33 -18.65 33.12
N LYS A 103 -21.02 -18.76 33.33
CA LYS A 103 -20.18 -19.76 32.64
C LYS A 103 -20.77 -21.15 32.91
N PRO A 104 -21.12 -21.96 31.88
CA PRO A 104 -21.74 -23.25 32.10
C PRO A 104 -20.79 -24.15 32.91
N HIS A 105 -21.21 -24.51 34.12
CA HIS A 105 -20.53 -25.52 34.92
C HIS A 105 -20.82 -26.88 34.26
N ILE A 106 -19.82 -27.38 33.53
CA ILE A 106 -19.78 -28.78 33.10
C ILE A 106 -19.78 -29.60 34.38
N LYS A 107 -20.88 -30.30 34.67
CA LYS A 107 -20.91 -31.28 35.76
C LYS A 107 -20.02 -32.45 35.34
N ASP A 108 -18.84 -32.55 35.95
CA ASP A 108 -18.01 -33.75 35.90
C ASP A 108 -18.74 -34.85 36.69
N ASP A 109 -19.63 -35.59 36.03
CA ASP A 109 -20.16 -36.86 36.54
C ASP A 109 -19.04 -37.91 36.49
N ARG A 110 -18.20 -37.95 37.53
CA ARG A 110 -17.39 -39.13 37.86
C ARG A 110 -18.05 -39.86 39.03
N PRO A 111 -18.50 -41.12 38.87
CA PRO A 111 -19.09 -41.87 39.97
C PRO A 111 -18.01 -42.13 41.03
N VAL A 112 -18.29 -41.72 42.26
CA VAL A 112 -17.46 -42.03 43.43
C VAL A 112 -17.57 -43.54 43.67
N ALA A 113 -16.49 -44.27 43.44
CA ALA A 113 -16.39 -45.67 43.81
C ALA A 113 -16.47 -45.79 45.34
N LEU A 114 -17.52 -46.46 45.82
CA LEU A 114 -17.65 -46.91 47.20
C LEU A 114 -16.61 -48.01 47.44
N ASN A 115 -15.53 -47.70 48.17
CA ASN A 115 -14.62 -48.75 48.65
C ASN A 115 -15.14 -49.30 49.99
N LEU A 116 -15.40 -50.61 49.97
CA LEU A 116 -15.39 -51.51 51.12
C LEU A 116 -13.94 -51.80 51.53
#